data_AF-A0A645IUX1-F1
#
_entry.id   AF-A0A645IUX1-F1
#
_cell.length_a   1.000
_cell.length_b   1.000
_cell.length_c   1.000
_cell.angle_alpha   90.00
_cell.angle_beta   90.00
_cell.angle_gamma   90.00
#
_symmetry.space_group_name_H-M   'P 1'
#
loop_
_entity.id
_entity.type
_entity.pdbx_description
1 polymer ?
#
loop_
_entity_poly.entity_id
_entity_poly.type
_entity_poly.pdbx_seq_one_letter_code
_entity_poly.pdbx_strand_id
1 'polypeptide(L)'
;MASLIDLGDRYRLLVNCIDTVKTPHALPKLPVANALWKAQPDLPTASEAWILAGGAHHTVFSHALDLNDMRQFAEMHDIEITVIDNDTRLPAFKDALRWNDMYYGFKR
;
A
#
# COMPACT_ATOMS: atom_id res chain seq x y z
N MET A 1 3.07 -5.36 0.28
CA MET A 1 3.43 -4.58 1.49
C MET A 1 2.21 -3.81 1.93
N ALA A 2 1.84 -3.87 3.21
CA ALA A 2 0.58 -3.29 3.71
C ALA A 2 0.78 -2.36 4.91
N SER A 3 -0.08 -1.35 5.04
CA SER A 3 -0.11 -0.41 6.15
C SER A 3 -1.55 -0.06 6.50
N LEU A 4 -1.93 -0.21 7.76
CA LEU A 4 -3.22 0.24 8.28
C LEU A 4 -3.00 1.58 9.01
N ILE A 5 -3.63 2.63 8.51
CA ILE A 5 -3.53 3.96 9.10
C ILE A 5 -4.86 4.42 9.68
N ASP A 6 -4.77 5.21 10.73
CA ASP A 6 -5.90 5.92 11.33
C ASP A 6 -5.98 7.32 10.71
N LEU A 7 -7.12 7.66 10.09
CA LEU A 7 -7.38 8.99 9.53
C LEU A 7 -8.06 9.93 10.54
N GLY A 8 -8.30 9.46 11.76
CA GLY A 8 -8.95 10.15 12.88
C GLY A 8 -10.40 9.73 13.07
N ASP A 9 -11.16 9.58 11.98
CA ASP A 9 -12.58 9.20 12.00
C ASP A 9 -12.88 7.81 11.41
N ARG A 10 -11.91 7.23 10.70
CA ARG A 10 -11.97 5.89 10.08
C ARG A 10 -10.56 5.34 9.83
N TYR A 11 -10.48 4.07 9.48
CA TYR A 11 -9.24 3.42 9.05
C TYR A 11 -9.12 3.33 7.53
N ARG A 12 -7.88 3.35 7.03
CA ARG A 12 -7.53 3.06 5.63
C ARG A 12 -6.44 2.00 5.60
N LEU A 13 -6.67 0.93 4.85
CA LEU A 13 -5.66 -0.09 4.54
C LEU A 13 -5.01 0.23 3.20
N LEU A 14 -3.72 0.54 3.21
CA LEU A 14 -2.93 0.70 1.99
C LEU A 14 -2.21 -0.61 1.68
N VAL A 15 -2.27 -1.04 0.42
CA VAL A 15 -1.58 -2.23 -0.07
C VAL A 15 -0.84 -1.88 -1.35
N ASN A 16 0.49 -1.97 -1.31
CA ASN A 16 1.33 -1.86 -2.50
C ASN A 16 1.81 -3.26 -2.92
N CYS A 17 1.46 -3.66 -4.14
CA CYS A 17 2.00 -4.84 -4.80
C CYS A 17 3.46 -4.58 -5.18
N ILE A 18 4.33 -5.51 -4.81
CA ILE A 18 5.77 -5.37 -4.97
C ILE A 18 6.39 -6.70 -5.39
N ASP A 19 7.51 -6.62 -6.08
CA ASP A 19 8.28 -7.79 -6.52
C ASP A 19 9.66 -7.76 -5.84
N THR A 20 9.90 -8.70 -4.91
CA THR A 20 11.22 -8.79 -4.28
C THR A 20 12.27 -9.24 -5.28
N VAL A 21 13.47 -8.67 -5.17
CA VAL A 21 14.60 -8.98 -6.04
C VAL A 21 15.83 -9.32 -5.21
N LYS A 22 16.70 -10.16 -5.78
CA LYS A 22 18.00 -10.44 -5.18
C LYS A 22 18.86 -9.16 -5.18
N THR A 23 19.58 -8.92 -4.09
CA THR A 23 20.58 -7.86 -4.02
C THR A 23 21.66 -8.07 -5.09
N PRO A 24 21.96 -7.07 -5.95
CA PRO A 24 22.91 -7.24 -7.05
C PRO A 24 24.36 -7.36 -6.59
N HIS A 25 24.67 -6.88 -5.37
CA HIS A 25 25.99 -6.91 -4.76
C HIS A 25 25.91 -7.34 -3.30
N ALA A 26 27.03 -7.82 -2.75
CA ALA A 26 27.15 -8.09 -1.33
C ALA A 26 27.07 -6.78 -0.52
N LEU A 27 26.52 -6.86 0.69
CA LEU A 27 26.37 -5.73 1.62
C LEU A 27 27.24 -5.95 2.87
N PRO A 28 28.58 -6.01 2.75
CA PRO A 28 29.48 -6.51 3.80
C PRO A 28 29.50 -5.65 5.08
N LYS A 29 28.99 -4.43 5.01
CA LYS A 29 28.93 -3.49 6.14
C LYS A 29 27.52 -3.30 6.70
N LEU A 30 26.50 -3.95 6.13
CA LEU A 30 25.13 -3.81 6.62
C LEU A 30 24.92 -4.78 7.80
N PRO A 31 24.77 -4.29 9.05
CA PRO A 31 24.73 -5.14 10.23
C PRO A 31 23.34 -5.75 10.51
N VAL A 32 22.42 -5.63 9.55
CA VAL A 32 21.03 -6.06 9.65
C VAL A 32 20.62 -6.82 8.39
N ALA A 33 19.60 -7.68 8.52
CA ALA A 33 18.94 -8.27 7.36
C ALA A 33 18.30 -7.18 6.49
N ASN A 34 18.11 -7.47 5.21
CA ASN A 34 17.48 -6.56 4.26
C ASN A 34 16.42 -7.27 3.43
N ALA A 35 15.47 -6.48 2.93
CA ALA A 35 14.59 -6.84 1.83
C ALA A 35 14.80 -5.80 0.73
N LEU A 36 14.84 -6.26 -0.52
CA LEU A 36 14.96 -5.40 -1.69
C LEU A 36 13.84 -5.76 -2.67
N TRP A 37 13.17 -4.76 -3.23
CA TRP A 37 12.03 -4.97 -4.12
C TRP A 37 11.91 -3.87 -5.17
N LYS A 38 11.10 -4.16 -6.19
CA LYS A 38 10.55 -3.19 -7.14
C LYS A 38 9.11 -2.92 -6.75
N ALA A 39 8.75 -1.65 -6.58
CA ALA A 39 7.38 -1.25 -6.33
C ALA A 39 6.60 -1.15 -7.65
N GLN A 40 5.39 -1.71 -7.70
CA GLN A 40 4.51 -1.55 -8.85
C GLN A 40 3.74 -0.23 -8.76
N PRO A 41 3.46 0.47 -9.88
CA PRO A 41 3.91 0.14 -11.24
C PRO A 41 5.39 0.51 -11.48
N ASP A 42 5.85 1.53 -10.77
CA ASP A 42 7.22 2.00 -10.72
C ASP A 42 7.44 2.77 -9.41
N LEU A 43 8.70 2.97 -9.02
CA LEU A 43 9.02 3.64 -7.76
C LEU A 43 8.43 5.07 -7.66
N PRO A 44 8.54 5.94 -8.69
CA PRO A 44 7.93 7.28 -8.64
C PRO A 44 6.42 7.24 -8.37
N THR A 45 5.67 6.46 -9.14
CA THR A 45 4.21 6.39 -9.04
C THR A 45 3.78 5.75 -7.72
N ALA A 46 4.43 4.65 -7.34
CA ALA A 46 4.10 3.93 -6.11
C ALA A 46 4.36 4.79 -4.86
N SER A 47 5.51 5.47 -4.81
CA SER A 47 5.86 6.34 -3.69
C SER A 47 4.96 7.59 -3.63
N GLU A 48 4.65 8.22 -4.76
CA GLU A 48 3.72 9.36 -4.80
C GLU A 48 2.33 8.94 -4.33
N ALA A 49 1.79 7.84 -4.87
CA ALA A 49 0.48 7.32 -4.49
C ALA A 49 0.41 6.98 -3.00
N TRP A 50 1.44 6.35 -2.45
CA TRP A 50 1.54 6.01 -1.03
C TRP A 50 1.53 7.26 -0.13
N ILE A 51 2.31 8.27 -0.49
CA ILE A 51 2.38 9.54 0.24
C ILE A 51 1.04 10.28 0.16
N LEU A 52 0.43 10.36 -1.02
CA LEU A 52 -0.88 10.99 -1.22
C LEU A 52 -1.98 10.33 -0.39
N ALA A 53 -1.96 9.00 -0.27
CA ALA A 53 -2.92 8.25 0.52
C ALA A 53 -2.63 8.28 2.04
N GLY A 54 -1.48 8.83 2.46
CA GLY A 54 -1.09 9.00 3.85
C GLY A 54 -0.44 7.77 4.50
N GLY A 55 0.06 6.82 3.71
CA GLY A 55 0.59 5.56 4.22
C GLY A 55 1.77 5.73 5.17
N ALA A 56 1.83 4.90 6.22
CA ALA A 56 2.93 4.95 7.18
C ALA A 56 4.26 4.47 6.57
N HIS A 57 5.37 4.83 7.20
CA HIS A 57 6.70 4.29 6.88
C HIS A 57 6.87 2.85 7.39
N HIS A 58 6.17 2.50 8.47
CA HIS A 58 6.08 1.13 8.96
C HIS A 58 5.04 0.34 8.16
N THR A 59 5.41 -0.88 7.77
CA THR A 59 4.55 -1.78 7.03
C THR A 59 4.72 -3.21 7.48
N VAL A 60 3.70 -4.01 7.18
CA VAL A 60 3.80 -5.47 7.24
C VAL A 60 4.14 -5.98 5.84
N PHE A 61 5.23 -6.74 5.76
CA PHE A 61 5.68 -7.40 4.54
C PHE A 61 5.27 -8.88 4.58
N SER A 62 4.78 -9.41 3.45
CA SER A 62 4.39 -10.82 3.32
C SER A 62 4.69 -11.33 1.91
N HIS A 63 5.20 -12.55 1.83
CA HIS A 63 5.24 -13.36 0.60
C HIS A 63 4.03 -14.28 0.45
N ALA A 64 3.35 -14.59 1.56
CA ALA A 64 2.31 -15.61 1.60
C ALA A 64 0.92 -15.04 1.31
N LEU A 65 0.72 -13.75 1.58
CA LEU A 65 -0.55 -13.06 1.39
C LEU A 65 -0.47 -12.18 0.13
N ASP A 66 -1.55 -12.16 -0.65
CA ASP A 66 -1.66 -11.37 -1.86
C ASP A 66 -2.68 -10.23 -1.74
N LEU A 67 -2.90 -9.50 -2.84
CA LEU A 67 -3.86 -8.41 -2.89
C LEU A 67 -5.31 -8.87 -2.67
N ASN A 68 -5.66 -10.07 -3.12
CA ASN A 68 -7.02 -10.60 -3.01
C ASN A 68 -7.35 -10.97 -1.56
N ASP A 69 -6.38 -11.50 -0.80
CA ASP A 69 -6.53 -11.70 0.64
C ASP A 69 -6.81 -10.37 1.36
N MET A 70 -6.08 -9.32 1.01
CA MET A 70 -6.23 -8.00 1.64
C MET A 70 -7.54 -7.32 1.24
N ARG A 71 -8.02 -7.52 0.01
CA ARG A 71 -9.35 -7.05 -0.42
C ARG A 71 -10.45 -7.69 0.43
N GLN A 72 -10.42 -9.02 0.58
CA GLN A 72 -11.38 -9.73 1.44
C GLN A 72 -11.29 -9.24 2.89
N PHE A 73 -10.09 -9.03 3.42
CA PHE A 73 -9.91 -8.47 4.76
C PHE A 73 -10.57 -7.09 4.91
N ALA A 74 -10.35 -6.17 3.98
CA ALA A 74 -10.93 -4.84 4.02
C ALA A 74 -12.46 -4.88 3.94
N GLU A 75 -13.02 -5.73 3.08
CA GLU A 75 -14.47 -5.94 2.94
C GLU A 75 -15.09 -6.54 4.22
N MET A 76 -14.45 -7.55 4.82
CA MET A 76 -14.90 -8.17 6.07
C MET A 76 -14.97 -7.17 7.24
N HIS A 77 -14.12 -6.15 7.22
CA HIS A 77 -14.06 -5.12 8.25
C HIS A 77 -14.73 -3.79 7.85
N ASP A 78 -15.33 -3.70 6.66
CA ASP A 78 -15.92 -2.48 6.07
C ASP A 78 -14.99 -1.25 6.15
N ILE A 79 -13.69 -1.45 5.85
CA ILE A 79 -12.69 -0.38 5.79
C ILE A 79 -12.25 -0.10 4.36
N GLU A 80 -11.82 1.14 4.08
CA GLU A 80 -11.27 1.49 2.77
C GLU A 80 -9.97 0.71 2.50
N ILE A 81 -9.89 0.07 1.34
CA ILE A 81 -8.62 -0.40 0.77
C ILE A 81 -8.14 0.54 -0.34
N THR A 82 -6.90 1.00 -0.21
CA THR A 82 -6.18 1.75 -1.25
C THR A 82 -5.14 0.85 -1.88
N VAL A 83 -5.34 0.54 -3.16
CA VAL A 83 -4.48 -0.38 -3.92
C VAL A 83 -3.48 0.41 -4.74
N ILE A 84 -2.21 0.01 -4.68
CA ILE A 84 -1.13 0.50 -5.53
C ILE A 84 -0.47 -0.71 -6.20
N ASP A 85 -0.67 -0.86 -7.50
CA ASP A 85 -0.23 -1.97 -8.32
C ASP A 85 0.06 -1.52 -9.77
N ASN A 86 0.26 -2.47 -10.68
CA ASN A 86 0.57 -2.16 -12.09
C ASN A 86 -0.52 -1.37 -12.83
N ASP A 87 -1.78 -1.40 -12.37
CA ASP A 87 -2.89 -0.68 -13.02
C ASP A 87 -3.06 0.74 -12.48
N THR A 88 -2.25 1.12 -11.49
CA THR A 88 -2.36 2.41 -10.83
C THR A 88 -1.97 3.56 -11.75
N ARG A 89 -2.91 4.50 -11.95
CA ARG A 89 -2.66 5.81 -12.57
C ARG A 89 -3.07 6.93 -11.64
N LEU A 90 -2.15 7.84 -11.36
CA LEU A 90 -2.32 8.90 -10.35
C LEU A 90 -3.62 9.72 -10.49
N PRO A 91 -4.11 10.10 -11.70
CA PRO A 91 -5.39 10.80 -11.79
C PRO A 91 -6.56 9.98 -11.22
N ALA A 92 -6.72 8.74 -11.68
CA ALA A 92 -7.78 7.84 -11.23
C ALA A 92 -7.63 7.45 -9.76
N PHE A 93 -6.39 7.28 -9.29
CA PHE A 93 -6.08 7.03 -7.90
C PHE A 93 -6.51 8.19 -6.99
N LYS A 94 -6.18 9.44 -7.38
CA LYS A 94 -6.59 10.66 -6.68
C LYS A 94 -8.12 10.83 -6.69
N ASP A 95 -8.78 10.49 -7.80
CA ASP A 95 -10.25 10.50 -7.89
C ASP A 95 -10.87 9.49 -6.91
N ALA A 96 -10.38 8.25 -6.90
CA ALA A 96 -10.87 7.20 -6.01
C ALA A 96 -10.72 7.59 -4.53
N LEU A 97 -9.58 8.17 -4.13
CA LEU A 97 -9.39 8.66 -2.75
C LEU A 97 -10.48 9.67 -2.35
N ARG A 98 -10.86 10.60 -3.24
CA ARG A 98 -11.91 11.60 -2.97
C ARG A 98 -13.31 10.98 -2.89
N TRP A 99 -13.64 10.08 -3.82
CA TRP A 99 -14.95 9.42 -3.81
C TRP A 99 -15.12 8.52 -2.59
N ASN A 100 -14.08 7.77 -2.23
CA ASN A 100 -14.06 6.93 -1.04
C ASN A 100 -14.16 7.76 0.24
N ASP A 101 -13.50 8.92 0.30
CA ASP A 101 -13.56 9.79 1.48
C ASP A 101 -15.00 10.19 1.80
N MET A 102 -15.80 10.53 0.79
CA MET A 102 -17.23 10.75 0.99
C MET A 102 -17.95 9.46 1.41
N TYR A 103 -17.77 8.37 0.66
CA TYR A 103 -18.51 7.12 0.92
C TYR A 103 -18.28 6.57 2.33
N TYR A 104 -17.02 6.47 2.77
CA TYR A 104 -16.67 5.98 4.10
C TYR A 104 -16.82 7.05 5.20
N GLY A 105 -16.80 8.34 4.86
CA GLY A 105 -17.04 9.42 5.82
C GLY A 105 -18.51 9.54 6.25
N PHE A 106 -19.46 9.11 5.41
CA PHE A 106 -20.91 9.15 5.71
C PHE A 106 -21.45 7.88 6.37
N LYS A 107 -20.80 6.72 6.19
CA LYS A 107 -21.20 5.47 6.85
C LYS A 107 -20.81 5.51 8.34
N ARG A 108 -21.66 6.13 9.15
CA ARG A 108 -21.69 6.04 10.61
C ARG A 108 -23.00 5.42 11.08
#